data_AF-X1RVW7-F1
#
_entry.id   AF-X1RVW7-F1
#
_cell.length_a   1.000
_cell.length_b   1.000
_cell.length_c   1.000
_cell.angle_alpha   90.00
_cell.angle_beta   90.00
_cell.angle_gamma   90.00
#
_symmetry.space_group_name_H-M   'P 1'
#
loop_
_entity.id
_entity.type
_entity.pdbx_description
1 polymer ?
#
loop_
_entity_poly.entity_id
_entity_poly.type
_entity_poly.pdbx_seq_one_letter_code
_entity_poly.pdbx_strand_id
1 'polypeptide(L)' 'MPPELKIRDWLPQEPDQGPPLPEFLNIYWPWYTPPGAEFSV' A
#
# COMPACT_ATOMS: atom_id res chain seq x y z
N MET A 1 -5.98 12.91 -14.79
CA MET A 1 -6.95 12.64 -13.71
C MET A 1 -6.17 12.03 -12.56
N PRO A 2 -6.36 12.49 -11.31
CA PRO A 2 -5.90 11.71 -10.18
C PRO A 2 -6.55 10.32 -10.23
N PRO A 3 -5.86 9.25 -9.78
CA PRO A 3 -6.44 7.92 -9.74
C PRO A 3 -7.72 7.92 -8.88
N GLU A 4 -8.76 7.22 -9.33
CA GLU A 4 -10.00 7.07 -8.56
C GLU A 4 -9.74 6.17 -7.35
N LEU A 5 -9.68 6.78 -6.16
CA LEU A 5 -9.54 6.05 -4.90
C LEU A 5 -10.84 5.32 -4.55
N LYS A 6 -10.73 4.04 -4.19
CA LYS A 6 -11.83 3.19 -3.71
C LYS A 6 -11.91 3.26 -2.19
N ILE A 7 -13.07 2.90 -1.63
CA ILE A 7 -13.29 2.84 -0.17
C ILE A 7 -12.21 2.01 0.54
N ARG A 8 -11.76 0.90 -0.06
CA ARG A 8 -10.71 0.05 0.47
C ARG A 8 -9.38 0.80 0.69
N ASP A 9 -9.07 1.76 -0.18
CA ASP A 9 -7.81 2.51 -0.10
C ASP A 9 -7.75 3.40 1.14
N TRP A 10 -8.92 3.71 1.74
CA TRP A 10 -9.06 4.46 2.99
C TRP A 10 -9.03 3.57 4.23
N LEU A 11 -9.19 2.25 4.08
CA LEU A 11 -9.09 1.32 5.19
C LEU A 11 -7.63 1.13 5.58
N PRO A 12 -7.34 0.85 6.86
CA PRO A 12 -6.00 0.47 7.29
C PRO A 12 -5.50 -0.74 6.50
N GLN A 13 -4.21 -0.75 6.20
CA GLN A 13 -3.49 -1.94 5.73
C GLN A 13 -3.61 -3.10 6.72
N GLU A 14 -3.50 -4.33 6.21
CA GLU A 14 -3.36 -5.52 7.06
C GLU A 14 -2.04 -5.45 7.86
N PRO A 15 -1.98 -6.04 9.07
CA PRO A 15 -0.83 -5.87 9.98
C PRO A 15 0.53 -6.29 9.41
N ASP A 16 0.55 -7.23 8.46
CA ASP A 16 1.75 -7.74 7.80
C ASP A 16 2.22 -6.87 6.63
N GLN A 17 1.37 -5.98 6.13
CA GLN A 17 1.66 -5.10 4.99
C GLN A 17 2.38 -3.82 5.42
N GLY A 18 2.02 -3.25 6.56
CA GLY A 18 2.54 -1.97 6.98
C GLY A 18 2.02 -1.48 8.34
N PRO A 19 2.39 -0.25 8.73
CA PRO A 19 1.69 0.45 9.80
C PRO A 19 0.19 0.61 9.43
N PRO A 20 -0.71 0.81 10.42
CA PRO A 20 -2.16 0.93 10.20
C PRO A 20 -2.50 2.29 9.54
N LEU A 21 -2.08 2.43 8.29
CA LEU A 21 -2.24 3.58 7.43
C LEU A 21 -3.09 3.18 6.22
N PRO A 22 -3.80 4.13 5.58
CA PRO A 22 -4.49 3.90 4.32
C PRO A 22 -3.58 3.30 3.23
N GLU A 23 -4.10 2.36 2.43
CA GLU A 23 -3.34 1.72 1.32
C GLU A 23 -2.82 2.75 0.30
N PHE A 24 -3.54 3.87 0.07
CA PHE A 24 -3.14 4.89 -0.92
C PHE A 24 -1.82 5.60 -0.62
N LEU A 25 -1.35 5.56 0.63
CA LEU A 25 -0.07 6.17 1.01
C LEU A 25 1.14 5.37 0.51
N ASN A 26 0.94 4.10 0.11
CA ASN A 26 1.98 3.25 -0.47
C ASN A 26 3.23 3.10 0.44
N ILE A 27 3.02 3.12 1.76
CA ILE A 27 4.04 2.94 2.80
C ILE A 27 3.87 1.55 3.39
N TYR A 28 4.90 0.72 3.28
CA TYR A 28 4.88 -0.68 3.71
C TYR A 28 6.04 -1.00 4.65
N TRP A 29 5.95 -2.15 5.33
CA TRP A 29 7.08 -2.69 6.07
C TRP A 29 8.23 -3.08 5.12
N PRO A 30 9.51 -2.98 5.54
CA PRO A 30 10.65 -3.35 4.70
C PRO A 30 10.66 -4.80 4.18
N TRP A 31 9.94 -5.70 4.85
CA TRP A 31 9.82 -7.11 4.47
C TRP A 31 8.59 -7.41 3.58
N TYR A 32 7.66 -6.47 3.44
CA TYR A 32 6.48 -6.66 2.60
C TYR A 32 6.80 -6.31 1.15
N THR A 33 6.46 -7.22 0.23
CA THR A 33 6.58 -6.98 -1.21
C THR A 33 5.22 -6.50 -1.73
N PRO A 34 5.05 -5.19 -2.00
CA PRO A 34 3.74 -4.70 -2.41
C PRO A 34 3.39 -5.16 -3.83
N PRO A 35 2.09 -5.37 -4.11
CA PRO A 35 1.64 -5.76 -5.44
C PRO A 35 2.06 -4.72 -6.49
N GLY A 36 2.79 -5.16 -7.52
CA GLY A 36 3.25 -4.28 -8.59
C GLY A 36 4.57 -3.55 -8.31
N ALA A 37 5.28 -3.87 -7.23
CA ALA A 37 6.67 -3.44 -7.10
C ALA A 37 7.55 -4.14 -8.15
N GLU A 38 7.96 -3.38 -9.16
CA GLU A 38 9.05 -3.77 -10.05
C GLU A 38 10.37 -3.29 -9.43
N PHE A 39 11.15 -4.23 -8.91
CA PHE A 39 12.51 -3.96 -8.45
C PHE A 39 13.46 -4.10 -9.64
N SER A 40 13.95 -2.97 -10.16
CA SER A 40 15.04 -2.93 -11.13
C SER A 40 16.37 -2.78 -10.37
N VAL A 41 17.33 -3.66 -10.63
CA VAL A 41 18.69 -3.60 -10.08
C VAL A 41 19.53 -2.62 -10.90
#